data_AF-A0A7W1VPB5-F1
#
_entry.id   AF-A0A7W1VPB5-F1
#
_cell.length_a   1.000
_cell.length_b   1.000
_cell.length_c   1.000
_cell.angle_alpha   90.00
_cell.angle_beta   90.00
_cell.angle_gamma   90.00
#
_symmetry.space_group_name_H-M   'P 1'
#
loop_
_entity.id
_entity.type
_entity.pdbx_description
1 polymer ?
#
loop_
_entity_poly.entity_id
_entity_poly.type
_entity_poly.pdbx_seq_one_letter_code
_entity_poly.pdbx_strand_id
1 'polypeptide(L)'
;MRTIPSVLLLCMLFLGCKHTQSLPIVAEYGTAGADNIQVTIRGDVKHPGKYWIPNGTTLAGIAKVFGGSGGRGDFGGVGPLSVILTREIAGKTIKTKYSLRHQEQLEAIQLKDGDTLHYPAVLF
;
A
#
# COMPACT_ATOMS: atom_id res chain seq x y z
N MET A 1 -58.25 23.49 28.48
CA MET A 1 -57.67 24.49 27.56
C MET A 1 -56.29 24.02 27.12
N ARG A 2 -56.13 23.91 25.80
CA ARG A 2 -54.90 23.79 24.99
C ARG A 2 -54.10 22.47 25.00
N THR A 3 -54.50 21.66 24.03
CA THR A 3 -53.85 20.57 23.31
C THR A 3 -52.52 20.97 22.64
N ILE A 4 -51.55 20.07 22.62
CA ILE A 4 -50.28 20.15 21.85
C ILE A 4 -50.39 19.17 20.68
N PRO A 5 -50.13 19.57 19.41
CA PRO A 5 -50.39 18.72 18.25
C PRO A 5 -49.22 17.83 17.85
N SER A 6 -49.62 16.70 17.28
CA SER A 6 -48.88 15.73 16.47
C SER A 6 -48.68 16.24 15.05
N VAL A 7 -47.44 16.31 14.55
CA VAL A 7 -47.01 16.17 13.14
C VAL A 7 -45.51 15.81 13.17
N LEU A 8 -45.10 14.55 12.99
CA LEU A 8 -44.76 13.86 11.73
C LEU A 8 -43.36 14.15 11.16
N LEU A 9 -42.57 13.08 11.05
CA LEU A 9 -41.70 12.70 9.92
C LEU A 9 -40.21 13.13 9.85
N LEU A 10 -39.40 12.14 9.44
CA LEU A 10 -37.99 12.17 8.99
C LEU A 10 -36.93 12.33 10.10
N CYS A 11 -36.07 11.36 10.42
CA CYS A 11 -35.28 10.56 9.50
C CYS A 11 -34.81 9.26 10.21
N MET A 12 -35.31 8.12 9.74
CA MET A 12 -34.57 6.85 9.83
C MET A 12 -33.29 6.95 8.99
N LEU A 13 -32.29 6.12 9.31
CA LEU A 13 -31.07 5.82 8.53
C LEU A 13 -29.84 6.71 8.77
N PHE A 14 -29.08 6.39 9.83
CA PHE A 14 -27.66 6.09 9.62
C PHE A 14 -27.35 4.70 10.17
N LEU A 15 -27.70 3.76 9.32
CA LEU A 15 -27.20 2.41 9.26
C LEU A 15 -25.67 2.41 9.38
N GLY A 16 -25.14 1.58 10.27
CA GLY A 16 -24.06 0.67 9.91
C GLY A 16 -22.62 1.20 9.87
N CYS A 17 -21.74 0.29 10.30
CA CYS A 17 -20.33 0.22 9.94
C CYS A 17 -19.37 1.13 10.73
N LYS A 18 -19.12 0.74 11.98
CA LYS A 18 -17.74 0.71 12.49
C LYS A 18 -17.40 -0.75 12.80
N HIS A 19 -17.37 -1.56 11.75
CA HIS A 19 -16.75 -2.88 11.75
C HIS A 19 -15.32 -2.65 12.23
N THR A 20 -15.05 -2.94 13.51
CA THR A 20 -13.71 -2.92 14.08
C THR A 20 -13.00 -4.12 13.47
N GLN A 21 -12.56 -3.93 12.24
CA GLN A 21 -11.67 -4.84 11.57
C GLN A 21 -10.36 -4.70 12.34
N SER A 22 -10.05 -5.68 13.18
CA SER A 22 -8.73 -5.80 13.80
C SER A 22 -7.72 -5.83 12.66
N LEU A 23 -7.15 -4.67 12.36
CA LEU A 23 -6.14 -4.55 11.32
C LEU A 23 -4.97 -5.44 11.76
N PRO A 24 -4.45 -6.32 10.89
CA PRO A 24 -3.15 -6.90 11.16
C PRO A 24 -2.19 -5.74 11.43
N ILE A 25 -1.34 -5.86 12.46
CA ILE A 25 -0.25 -4.94 12.79
C ILE A 25 0.69 -4.81 11.59
N VAL A 26 0.26 -4.05 10.59
CA VAL A 26 1.03 -3.65 9.42
C VAL A 26 1.41 -2.22 9.71
N ALA A 27 2.70 -2.00 9.93
CA ALA A 27 3.20 -0.65 10.17
C ALA A 27 2.76 0.28 9.04
N GLU A 28 2.18 1.42 9.39
CA GLU A 28 1.70 2.42 8.44
C GLU A 28 2.62 3.64 8.52
N TYR A 29 3.17 4.04 7.39
CA TYR A 29 4.14 5.12 7.27
C TYR A 29 3.55 6.23 6.38
N GLY A 30 3.73 7.49 6.81
CA GLY A 30 3.17 8.65 6.11
C GLY A 30 1.72 8.96 6.51
N THR A 31 1.04 9.79 5.72
CA THR A 31 -0.32 10.25 6.00
C THR A 31 -1.19 10.19 4.74
N ALA A 32 -2.43 9.72 4.89
CA ALA A 32 -3.41 9.77 3.81
C ALA A 32 -3.66 11.23 3.40
N GLY A 33 -3.69 11.50 2.10
CA GLY A 33 -3.90 12.83 1.53
C GLY A 33 -4.37 12.73 0.08
N ALA A 34 -4.97 13.80 -0.44
CA ALA A 34 -5.53 13.81 -1.80
C ALA A 34 -4.47 13.49 -2.88
N ASP A 35 -3.22 13.88 -2.64
CA ASP A 35 -2.11 13.69 -3.57
C ASP A 35 -1.24 12.47 -3.22
N ASN A 36 -1.61 11.70 -2.20
CA ASN A 36 -0.87 10.53 -1.76
C ASN A 36 -1.59 9.23 -2.17
N ILE A 37 -0.79 8.23 -2.48
CA ILE A 37 -1.24 6.88 -2.80
C ILE A 37 -0.79 5.92 -1.70
N GLN A 38 -1.61 4.91 -1.40
CA GLN A 38 -1.25 3.82 -0.51
C GLN A 38 -0.59 2.71 -1.30
N VAL A 39 0.61 2.33 -0.90
CA VAL A 39 1.33 1.16 -1.43
C VAL A 39 1.65 0.21 -0.28
N THR A 40 1.45 -1.09 -0.49
CA THR A 40 1.77 -2.11 0.51
C THR A 40 3.09 -2.79 0.17
N ILE A 41 4.05 -2.81 1.10
CA ILE A 41 5.39 -3.37 0.92
C ILE A 41 5.55 -4.58 1.85
N ARG A 42 5.95 -5.72 1.29
CA ARG A 42 6.07 -7.00 2.00
C ARG A 42 7.28 -7.80 1.54
N GLY A 43 7.69 -8.75 2.38
CA GLY A 43 8.76 -9.69 2.09
C GLY A 43 10.09 -9.29 2.75
N ASP A 44 11.20 -9.59 2.09
CA ASP A 44 12.56 -9.36 2.58
C ASP A 44 12.99 -7.90 2.40
N VAL A 45 12.38 -7.04 3.21
CA VAL A 45 12.64 -5.60 3.30
C VAL A 45 12.87 -5.19 4.74
N LYS A 46 13.59 -4.09 4.95
CA LYS A 46 13.92 -3.59 6.30
C LYS A 46 12.68 -3.22 7.10
N HIS A 47 11.73 -2.52 6.46
CA HIS A 47 10.52 -2.02 7.09
C HIS A 47 9.28 -2.43 6.26
N PRO A 48 8.73 -3.65 6.47
CA PRO A 48 7.48 -4.04 5.81
C PRO A 48 6.31 -3.23 6.38
N GLY A 49 5.33 -2.91 5.55
CA GLY A 49 4.25 -2.03 5.95
C GLY A 49 3.43 -1.44 4.82
N LYS A 50 2.47 -0.60 5.18
CA LYS A 50 1.75 0.29 4.27
C LYS A 50 2.45 1.64 4.25
N TYR A 51 2.60 2.21 3.06
CA TYR A 51 3.25 3.49 2.87
C TYR A 51 2.31 4.42 2.10
N TRP A 52 2.04 5.57 2.70
CA TRP A 52 1.45 6.71 2.03
C TRP A 52 2.56 7.52 1.40
N ILE A 53 2.65 7.47 0.08
CA ILE A 53 3.68 8.14 -0.71
C ILE A 53 3.05 9.11 -1.70
N PRO A 54 3.78 10.15 -2.13
CA PRO A 54 3.30 11.04 -3.17
C PRO A 54 2.95 10.28 -4.45
N ASN A 55 1.85 10.66 -5.09
CA ASN A 55 1.52 10.18 -6.43
C ASN A 55 2.66 10.54 -7.41
N GLY A 56 2.98 9.63 -8.33
CA GLY A 56 4.13 9.74 -9.23
C GLY A 56 5.43 9.10 -8.69
N THR A 57 5.43 8.55 -7.48
CA THR A 57 6.57 7.79 -6.97
C THR A 57 6.82 6.54 -7.84
N THR A 58 8.09 6.31 -8.20
CA THR A 58 8.51 5.17 -9.02
C THR A 58 8.90 3.96 -8.17
N LEU A 59 8.94 2.79 -8.81
CA LEU A 59 9.38 1.54 -8.18
C LEU A 59 10.84 1.61 -7.72
N ALA A 60 11.70 2.37 -8.41
CA ALA A 60 13.06 2.63 -7.95
C ALA A 60 13.10 3.56 -6.72
N GLY A 61 12.28 4.62 -6.72
CA GLY A 61 12.26 5.63 -5.67
C GLY A 61 11.76 5.10 -4.32
N ILE A 62 10.74 4.23 -4.34
CA ILE A 62 10.14 3.65 -3.13
C ILE A 62 11.17 2.87 -2.29
N ALA A 63 12.20 2.34 -2.93
CA ALA A 63 13.24 1.52 -2.31
C ALA A 63 14.02 2.28 -1.21
N LYS A 64 14.14 3.61 -1.37
CA LYS A 64 14.75 4.50 -0.37
C LYS A 64 13.86 4.73 0.85
N VAL A 65 12.53 4.61 0.69
CA VAL A 65 11.55 4.91 1.73
C VAL A 65 11.49 3.80 2.77
N PHE A 66 11.45 2.54 2.35
CA PHE A 66 11.46 1.40 3.27
C PHE A 66 12.86 1.01 3.75
N GLY A 67 13.88 1.81 3.43
CA GLY A 67 15.25 1.59 3.86
C GLY A 67 15.93 0.40 3.19
N GLY A 68 15.49 -0.01 2.00
CA GLY A 68 16.14 -1.06 1.21
C GLY A 68 15.73 -2.50 1.49
N SER A 69 16.16 -3.39 0.58
CA SER A 69 15.78 -4.81 0.54
C SER A 69 16.97 -5.74 0.79
N GLY A 70 16.72 -6.94 1.31
CA GLY A 70 17.75 -7.90 1.72
C GLY A 70 17.90 -7.97 3.25
N GLY A 71 18.40 -9.08 3.79
CA GLY A 71 18.49 -9.34 5.24
C GLY A 71 19.27 -8.31 6.09
N ARG A 72 19.98 -7.35 5.48
CA ARG A 72 20.57 -6.18 6.16
C ARG A 72 19.88 -4.84 5.86
N GLY A 73 18.98 -4.79 4.89
CA GLY A 73 18.25 -3.58 4.52
C GLY A 73 19.19 -2.47 4.06
N ASP A 74 20.18 -2.78 3.23
CA ASP A 74 21.22 -1.84 2.80
C ASP A 74 21.65 -2.01 1.34
N PHE A 75 20.98 -2.89 0.57
CA PHE A 75 21.35 -3.27 -0.81
C PHE A 75 22.81 -3.79 -0.97
N GLY A 76 23.56 -3.96 0.13
CA GLY A 76 24.98 -4.32 0.13
C GLY A 76 25.23 -5.82 0.31
N GLY A 77 24.20 -6.59 0.68
CA GLY A 77 24.25 -8.05 0.83
C GLY A 77 23.56 -8.81 -0.31
N VAL A 78 23.40 -10.13 -0.14
CA VAL A 78 22.57 -10.95 -1.05
C VAL A 78 21.10 -10.61 -0.79
N GLY A 79 20.62 -9.55 -1.44
CA GLY A 79 19.23 -9.12 -1.39
C GLY A 79 18.38 -9.80 -2.45
N PRO A 80 17.06 -9.58 -2.44
CA PRO A 80 16.18 -10.01 -3.52
C PRO A 80 16.70 -9.50 -4.86
N LEU A 81 16.71 -10.38 -5.87
CA LEU A 81 17.08 -9.99 -7.24
C LEU A 81 15.89 -9.46 -8.05
N SER A 82 14.69 -9.53 -7.48
CA SER A 82 13.46 -9.14 -8.16
C SER A 82 12.44 -8.63 -7.17
N VAL A 83 11.51 -7.81 -7.67
CA VAL A 83 10.30 -7.39 -6.96
C VAL A 83 9.09 -7.83 -7.77
N ILE A 84 8.04 -8.29 -7.09
CA ILE A 84 6.78 -8.66 -7.70
C ILE A 84 5.78 -7.55 -7.40
N LEU A 85 5.42 -6.76 -8.42
CA LEU A 85 4.35 -5.78 -8.36
C LEU A 85 3.02 -6.51 -8.59
N THR A 86 2.11 -6.38 -7.65
CA THR A 86 0.74 -6.83 -7.77
C THR A 86 -0.17 -5.61 -7.83
N ARG A 87 -0.91 -5.48 -8.93
CA ARG A 87 -1.85 -4.38 -9.19
C ARG A 87 -3.20 -4.93 -9.59
N GLU A 88 -4.28 -4.37 -9.05
CA GLU A 88 -5.63 -4.69 -9.52
C GLU A 88 -6.02 -3.73 -10.66
N ILE A 89 -6.35 -4.26 -11.82
CA ILE A 89 -6.82 -3.49 -12.98
C ILE A 89 -8.16 -4.07 -13.42
N ALA A 90 -9.23 -3.27 -13.33
CA ALA A 90 -10.59 -3.65 -13.71
C ALA A 90 -11.07 -4.97 -13.07
N GLY A 91 -10.82 -5.15 -11.77
CA GLY A 91 -11.19 -6.36 -11.03
C GLY A 91 -10.28 -7.57 -11.28
N LYS A 92 -9.20 -7.43 -12.07
CA LYS A 92 -8.21 -8.47 -12.31
C LYS A 92 -6.91 -8.16 -11.59
N THR A 93 -6.41 -9.11 -10.81
CA THR A 93 -5.09 -9.01 -10.18
C THR A 93 -4.00 -9.35 -11.20
N ILE A 94 -3.19 -8.37 -11.55
CA ILE A 94 -2.02 -8.51 -12.41
C ILE A 94 -0.78 -8.57 -11.53
N LYS A 95 0.02 -9.63 -11.70
CA LYS A 95 1.31 -9.79 -11.03
C LYS A 95 2.42 -9.69 -12.07
N THR A 96 3.33 -8.74 -11.88
CA THR A 96 4.47 -8.52 -12.77
C THR A 96 5.75 -8.57 -11.97
N LYS A 97 6.69 -9.42 -12.40
CA LYS A 97 8.00 -9.56 -11.79
C LYS A 97 8.99 -8.65 -12.51
N TYR A 98 9.66 -7.79 -11.76
CA TYR A 98 10.71 -6.90 -12.25
C TYR A 98 12.05 -7.31 -11.66
N SER A 99 13.11 -7.23 -12.47
CA SER A 99 14.48 -7.48 -12.04
C SER A 99 15.05 -6.23 -11.38
N LEU A 100 15.54 -6.36 -10.15
CA LEU A 100 16.17 -5.24 -9.43
C LEU A 100 17.55 -4.86 -10.02
N ARG A 101 18.07 -5.66 -10.95
CA ARG A 101 19.32 -5.38 -11.67
C ARG A 101 19.17 -4.34 -12.78
N HIS A 102 17.96 -4.13 -13.29
CA HIS A 102 17.70 -3.23 -14.41
C HIS A 102 17.01 -1.95 -13.91
N GLN A 103 17.79 -1.05 -13.29
CA GLN A 103 17.25 0.17 -12.66
C GLN A 103 16.43 1.04 -13.60
N GLU A 104 16.82 1.16 -14.87
CA GLU A 104 16.07 1.89 -15.91
C GLU A 104 14.60 1.45 -16.01
N GLN A 105 14.34 0.14 -15.95
CA GLN A 105 12.98 -0.40 -16.02
C GLN A 105 12.17 0.00 -14.78
N LEU A 106 12.81 0.05 -13.60
CA LEU A 106 12.16 0.39 -12.33
C LEU A 106 11.80 1.87 -12.26
N GLU A 107 12.61 2.74 -12.86
CA GLU A 107 12.36 4.18 -12.95
C GLU A 107 11.20 4.50 -13.89
N ALA A 108 11.01 3.71 -14.96
CA ALA A 108 9.88 3.86 -15.87
C ALA A 108 8.53 3.46 -15.23
N ILE A 109 8.53 2.71 -14.12
CA ILE A 109 7.31 2.18 -13.51
C ILE A 109 6.87 3.09 -12.37
N GLN A 110 5.75 3.79 -12.60
CA GLN A 110 5.07 4.55 -11.57
C GLN A 110 4.12 3.66 -10.77
N LEU A 111 4.18 3.82 -9.45
CA LEU A 111 3.28 3.17 -8.52
C LEU A 111 1.91 3.84 -8.54
N LYS A 112 0.88 3.04 -8.26
CA LYS A 112 -0.51 3.47 -8.17
C LYS A 112 -1.08 3.08 -6.82
N ASP A 113 -2.17 3.75 -6.45
CA ASP A 113 -2.91 3.44 -5.24
C ASP A 113 -3.36 1.97 -5.22
N GLY A 114 -3.19 1.32 -4.07
CA GLY A 114 -3.49 -0.10 -3.87
C GLY A 114 -2.43 -1.06 -4.38
N ASP A 115 -1.34 -0.58 -5.00
CA ASP A 115 -0.25 -1.46 -5.44
C ASP A 115 0.36 -2.21 -4.26
N THR A 116 0.70 -3.47 -4.50
CA THR A 116 1.42 -4.31 -3.53
C THR A 116 2.75 -4.76 -4.10
N LEU A 117 3.83 -4.44 -3.39
CA LEU A 117 5.19 -4.84 -3.70
C LEU A 117 5.60 -6.00 -2.81
N HIS A 118 6.00 -7.10 -3.44
CA HIS A 118 6.53 -8.27 -2.75
C HIS A 118 7.97 -8.53 -3.14
N TYR A 119 8.85 -8.48 -2.14
CA TYR A 119 10.28 -8.77 -2.26
C TYR A 119 10.54 -10.19 -1.76
N PRO A 120 10.68 -11.20 -2.65
CA PRO A 120 10.89 -12.58 -2.22
C PRO A 120 12.25 -12.73 -1.53
N ALA A 121 12.27 -13.44 -0.40
CA ALA A 121 13.53 -13.79 0.26
C ALA A 121 14.41 -14.64 -0.68
N VAL A 122 15.72 -14.43 -0.60
CA VAL A 122 16.70 -15.33 -1.22
C VAL A 122 16.85 -16.56 -0.31
N LEU A 123 16.49 -17.74 -0.83
CA LEU A 123 16.80 -19.00 -0.18
C LEU A 123 18.20 -19.41 -0.65
N PHE A 124 19.10 -19.61 0.31
CA PHE A 124 20.45 -20.13 0.08
C PHE A 124 20.46 -21.65 0.22
#